data_AF-A0A1V9XE56-F1
#
_entry.id   AF-A0A1V9XE56-F1
#
_cell.length_a   1.000
_cell.length_b   1.000
_cell.length_c   1.000
_cell.angle_alpha   90.00
_cell.angle_beta   90.00
_cell.angle_gamma   90.00
#
_symmetry.space_group_name_H-M   'P 1'
#
loop_
_entity.id
_entity.type
_entity.pdbx_description
1 polymer ?
#
loop_
_entity_poly.entity_id
_entity_poly.type
_entity_poly.pdbx_seq_one_letter_code
_entity_poly.pdbx_strand_id
1 'polypeptide(L)'
;MDATVATGAASMMAIRVLLDHDVPEENITLCSLLMASSGVHSIAYAFPKVRIVTTAVDPEINDKFYIKPGIGNFGDRYFGTEAILYS
;
A
#
# COMPACT_ATOMS: atom_id res chain seq x y z
N MET A 1 2.72 6.04 -5.91
CA MET A 1 1.56 6.25 -5.02
C MET A 1 0.73 4.99 -5.05
N ASP A 2 0.27 4.53 -3.90
CA ASP A 2 -0.58 3.33 -3.78
C ASP A 2 -1.70 3.64 -2.78
N ALA A 3 -2.96 3.59 -3.20
CA ALA A 3 -4.08 4.01 -2.36
C ALA A 3 -4.22 3.16 -1.10
N THR A 4 -3.96 1.86 -1.20
CA THR A 4 -4.11 0.91 -0.08
C THR A 4 -2.95 -0.06 -0.03
N VAL A 5 -2.17 -0.04 1.05
CA VAL A 5 -1.02 -0.92 1.22
C VAL A 5 -1.29 -1.97 2.30
N ALA A 6 -1.65 -3.18 1.89
CA ALA A 6 -1.89 -4.30 2.81
C ALA A 6 -0.57 -4.98 3.24
N THR A 7 -0.01 -5.84 2.39
CA THR A 7 1.26 -6.53 2.67
C THR A 7 2.49 -5.70 2.30
N GLY A 8 2.32 -4.64 1.50
CA GLY A 8 3.44 -3.86 0.97
C GLY A 8 4.11 -4.46 -0.26
N ALA A 9 3.76 -5.67 -0.71
CA ALA A 9 4.47 -6.36 -1.79
C ALA A 9 4.56 -5.55 -3.09
N ALA A 10 3.44 -4.97 -3.54
CA ALA A 10 3.42 -4.17 -4.77
C ALA A 10 4.26 -2.89 -4.63
N SER A 11 4.12 -2.19 -3.51
CA SER A 11 4.92 -1.00 -3.20
C SER A 11 6.42 -1.31 -3.10
N MET A 12 6.80 -2.44 -2.48
CA MET A 12 8.19 -2.88 -2.40
C MET A 12 8.78 -3.18 -3.78
N MET A 13 8.02 -3.85 -4.65
CA MET A 13 8.47 -4.12 -6.03
C MET A 13 8.68 -2.81 -6.80
N ALA A 14 7.76 -1.85 -6.67
CA ALA A 14 7.90 -0.54 -7.31
C ALA A 14 9.13 0.23 -6.81
N ILE A 15 9.40 0.21 -5.50
CA ILE A 15 10.62 0.80 -4.92
C ILE A 15 11.85 0.11 -5.49
N ARG A 16 11.86 -1.22 -5.56
CA ARG A 16 12.99 -1.99 -6.10
C ARG A 16 13.32 -1.58 -7.53
N VAL A 17 12.31 -1.46 -8.39
CA VAL A 17 12.50 -1.00 -9.77
C VAL A 17 13.13 0.39 -9.82
N LEU A 18 12.72 1.33 -8.95
CA LEU A 18 13.36 2.66 -8.92
C LEU A 18 14.84 2.57 -8.52
N LEU A 19 15.18 1.77 -7.52
CA LEU A 19 16.56 1.56 -7.08
C LEU A 19 17.41 0.89 -8.16
N ASP A 20 16.86 -0.10 -8.87
CA ASP A 20 17.54 -0.79 -9.98
C ASP A 20 17.82 0.15 -11.18
N HIS A 21 17.15 1.31 -11.23
CA HIS A 21 17.35 2.39 -12.19
C HIS A 21 18.12 3.60 -11.58
N ASP A 22 18.95 3.35 -10.56
CA ASP A 22 19.85 4.33 -9.93
C ASP A 22 19.15 5.51 -9.24
N VAL A 23 17.86 5.41 -8.91
CA VAL A 23 17.18 6.42 -8.08
C VAL A 23 17.66 6.27 -6.64
N PRO A 24 18.20 7.31 -6.00
CA PRO A 24 18.59 7.24 -4.59
C PRO A 24 17.40 6.94 -3.68
N GLU A 25 17.56 6.03 -2.74
CA GLU A 25 16.48 5.58 -1.86
C GLU A 25 15.84 6.73 -1.06
N GLU A 26 16.65 7.67 -0.56
CA GLU A 26 16.19 8.87 0.14
C GLU A 26 15.32 9.82 -0.70
N ASN A 27 15.37 9.71 -2.03
CA ASN A 27 14.56 10.51 -2.94
C ASN A 27 13.20 9.87 -3.22
N ILE A 28 12.94 8.67 -2.70
CA ILE A 28 11.69 7.95 -2.91
C ILE A 28 10.74 8.28 -1.75
N THR A 29 9.57 8.82 -2.10
CA THR A 29 8.45 9.01 -1.15
C THR A 29 7.28 8.12 -1.54
N LEU A 30 6.92 7.17 -0.66
CA LEU A 30 5.73 6.36 -0.81
C LEU A 30 4.54 7.05 -0.14
N CYS A 31 3.56 7.47 -0.95
CA CYS A 31 2.32 8.08 -0.49
C CYS A 31 1.15 7.11 -0.61
N SER A 32 0.38 6.98 0.47
CA SER A 32 -0.81 6.12 0.57
C SER A 32 -1.96 6.80 1.33
N LEU A 33 -3.19 6.30 1.14
CA LEU A 33 -4.34 6.71 1.95
C LEU A 33 -4.46 5.82 3.19
N LEU A 34 -4.36 4.50 3.01
CA LEU A 34 -4.50 3.55 4.09
C LEU A 34 -3.43 2.46 3.98
N MET A 35 -2.75 2.20 5.08
CA MET A 35 -1.78 1.11 5.16
C MET A 35 -2.13 0.17 6.31
N ALA A 36 -1.84 -1.12 6.16
CA ALA A 36 -1.83 -2.03 7.30
C ALA A 36 -0.51 -1.91 8.05
N SER A 37 -0.55 -2.12 9.37
CA SER A 37 0.63 -2.12 10.23
C SER A 37 1.75 -3.03 9.69
N SER A 38 1.40 -4.23 9.22
CA SER A 38 2.34 -5.17 8.61
C SER A 38 3.04 -4.60 7.38
N GLY A 39 2.29 -3.94 6.49
CA GLY A 39 2.83 -3.37 5.25
C GLY A 39 3.78 -2.20 5.53
N VAL A 40 3.45 -1.34 6.50
CA VAL A 40 4.35 -0.25 6.93
C VAL A 40 5.67 -0.82 7.44
N HIS A 41 5.61 -1.78 8.37
CA HIS A 41 6.83 -2.37 8.95
C HIS A 41 7.68 -3.08 7.90
N SER A 42 7.07 -3.86 6.99
CA SER A 42 7.82 -4.55 5.93
C SER A 42 8.56 -3.58 5.02
N ILE A 43 7.91 -2.49 4.60
CA ILE A 43 8.53 -1.49 3.71
C ILE A 43 9.62 -0.71 4.46
N ALA A 44 9.34 -0.24 5.67
CA ALA A 44 10.31 0.51 6.47
C ALA A 44 11.55 -0.33 6.84
N TYR A 45 11.38 -1.64 7.05
CA TYR A 45 12.48 -2.55 7.29
C TYR A 45 13.32 -2.81 6.03
N ALA A 46 12.65 -3.00 4.88
CA ALA A 46 13.34 -3.27 3.62
C ALA A 46 14.05 -2.03 3.04
N PHE A 47 13.48 -0.85 3.23
CA PHE A 47 13.93 0.42 2.64
C PHE A 47 13.91 1.55 3.69
N PRO A 48 14.88 1.57 4.61
CA PRO A 48 14.88 2.49 5.76
C PRO A 48 15.02 3.97 5.40
N LYS A 49 15.45 4.31 4.18
CA LYS A 49 15.58 5.70 3.72
C LYS A 49 14.35 6.19 2.96
N VAL A 50 13.45 5.29 2.55
CA VAL A 50 12.20 5.69 1.88
C VAL A 50 11.30 6.43 2.87
N ARG A 51 10.81 7.60 2.46
CA ARG A 51 9.84 8.33 3.26
C ARG A 51 8.43 7.80 3.01
N ILE A 52 7.76 7.32 4.05
CA ILE A 52 6.38 6.85 3.99
C ILE A 52 5.45 7.95 4.49
N VAL A 53 4.43 8.28 3.69
CA VAL A 53 3.37 9.22 4.05
C VAL A 53 2.04 8.51 3.87
N THR A 54 1.26 8.41 4.95
CA THR A 54 -0.09 7.83 4.90
C THR A 54 -1.04 8.61 5.78
N THR A 55 -2.34 8.61 5.42
CA THR A 55 -3.37 9.28 6.22
C THR A 55 -3.84 8.44 7.40
N ALA A 56 -3.84 7.11 7.26
CA ALA A 56 -4.25 6.18 8.31
C ALA A 56 -3.43 4.89 8.27
N VAL A 57 -3.30 4.25 9.43
CA VAL A 57 -2.72 2.91 9.59
C VAL A 57 -3.70 2.05 10.38
N ASP A 58 -4.12 0.95 9.77
CA ASP A 58 -5.02 -0.02 10.37
C ASP A 58 -4.25 -1.24 10.88
N PRO A 59 -4.74 -1.91 11.95
CA PRO A 59 -3.94 -2.90 12.67
C PRO A 59 -3.80 -4.22 11.91
N GLU A 60 -4.83 -4.67 11.20
CA GLU A 60 -4.97 -6.05 10.76
C GLU A 60 -5.24 -6.17 9.26
N ILE A 61 -4.78 -7.29 8.70
CA ILE A 61 -5.19 -7.80 7.39
C ILE A 61 -5.91 -9.12 7.60
N ASN A 62 -6.99 -9.35 6.87
CA ASN A 62 -7.69 -10.65 6.90
C ASN A 62 -7.05 -11.66 5.91
N ASP A 63 -7.55 -12.89 5.89
CA ASP A 63 -7.05 -13.99 5.03
C ASP A 63 -7.15 -13.69 3.52
N LYS A 64 -7.97 -12.71 3.14
CA LYS A 64 -8.13 -12.23 1.76
C LYS A 64 -7.25 -11.01 1.45
N PHE A 65 -6.30 -10.69 2.34
CA PHE A 65 -5.40 -9.53 2.26
C PHE A 65 -6.11 -8.15 2.27
N TYR A 66 -7.35 -8.10 2.75
CA TYR A 66 -8.02 -6.82 2.98
C TYR A 66 -7.65 -6.28 4.35
N ILE A 67 -7.34 -4.99 4.38
CA ILE A 67 -7.12 -4.21 5.60
C ILE A 67 -8.43 -4.16 6.40
N LYS A 68 -8.35 -4.25 7.73
CA LYS A 68 -9.49 -4.17 8.66
C LYS A 68 -9.23 -3.10 9.74
N PRO A 69 -10.19 -2.19 10.05
CA PRO A 69 -11.54 -2.06 9.47
C PRO A 69 -11.59 -1.74 7.97
N GLY A 70 -10.57 -1.04 7.43
CA GLY A 70 -10.34 -0.93 6.00
C GLY A 70 -11.35 -0.07 5.23
N ILE A 71 -11.15 -0.05 3.90
CA ILE A 71 -12.06 0.64 2.96
C ILE A 71 -12.55 -0.28 1.83
N GLY A 72 -12.35 -1.58 1.93
CA GLY A 72 -12.64 -2.53 0.84
C GLY A 72 -11.68 -2.37 -0.34
N ASN A 73 -12.08 -2.80 -1.54
CA ASN A 73 -11.28 -2.56 -2.75
C ASN A 73 -11.40 -1.09 -3.18
N PHE A 74 -10.34 -0.32 -2.96
CA PHE A 74 -10.33 1.10 -3.34
C PHE A 74 -10.55 1.30 -4.83
N GLY A 75 -9.94 0.46 -5.69
CA GLY A 75 -10.07 0.58 -7.14
C GLY A 75 -11.52 0.42 -7.59
N ASP A 76 -12.19 -0.63 -7.10
CA ASP A 76 -13.58 -0.89 -7.49
C ASP A 76 -14.52 0.22 -7.04
N ARG A 77 -14.33 0.72 -5.81
CA ARG A 77 -15.14 1.82 -5.25
C ARG A 77 -14.88 3.15 -5.94
N TYR A 78 -13.64 3.42 -6.34
CA TYR A 78 -13.25 4.67 -6.97
C TYR A 78 -13.67 4.72 -8.44
N PHE A 79 -13.50 3.62 -9.18
CA PHE A 79 -13.84 3.54 -10.60
C PHE A 79 -15.27 3.06 -10.87
N GLY A 80 -16.00 2.63 -9.84
CA GLY A 80 -17.36 2.13 -9.97
C GLY A 80 -17.43 0.75 -10.65
N THR A 81 -16.40 -0.09 -10.48
CA THR A 81 -16.31 -1.44 -11.06
C THR A 81 -16.73 -2.53 -10.09
N GLU A 82 -17.35 -2.17 -8.96
CA GLU A 82 -17.97 -3.16 -8.08
C GLU A 82 -19.03 -3.96 -8.85
N ALA A 83 -18.98 -5.28 -8.71
CA ALA A 83 -19.99 -6.14 -9.30
C ALA A 83 -21.35 -5.80 -8.69
N ILE A 84 -22.24 -5.21 -9.50
CA ILE A 84 -23.64 -5.03 -9.13
C ILE A 84 -24.25 -6.44 -9.11
N LEU A 85 -24.31 -7.03 -7.92
CA LEU A 85 -25.18 -8.17 -7.68
C LEU A 85 -26.61 -7.62 -7.69
N TYR A 86 -27.31 -7.79 -8.82
CA TYR A 86 -28.77 -7.66 -8.85
C TYR A 86 -29.34 -8.72 -7.90
N SER A 87 -29.72 -8.31 -6.69
CA SER A 87 -30.57 -9.09 -5.79
C SER A 87 -32.03 -8.78 -6.07
#